data_AF-D8UKJ3-F1
#
_entry.id   AF-D8UKJ3-F1
#
_cell.length_a   1.000
_cell.length_b   1.000
_cell.length_c   1.000
_cell.angle_alpha   90.00
_cell.angle_beta   90.00
_cell.angle_gamma   90.00
#
_symmetry.space_group_name_H-M   'P 1'
#
loop_
_entity.id
_entity.type
_entity.pdbx_description
1 polymer ?
#
loop_
_entity_poly.entity_id
_entity_poly.type
_entity_poly.pdbx_seq_one_letter_code
_entity_poly.pdbx_strand_id
1 'polypeptide(L)'
;MPNSERQVRPLTALPPCDALGAWRLAVARSEAESRLLSGRLVEQCALEVTGRSRLLRGTGSDNSSSEMDISDSESGEGVNMVRSRGGGNVRLFLSSESPEWFTPLSIIELVREVFTPGRIDLDPCSSAAANTRVGATVYYDMESDGLLECNAWMGNVFVNPPFGVRGGASYQSLFFQRCATEYTAGRIHQAVLLLKSAVGYAWFDAILQWPVCFLRQRLAFVRGQSGSQQQEGGPLTWGARVANPHGSVVVYMGPDVQRFVSVFGCMGGIPGATSWAMPLPVESSMD
;
A
#
# COMPACT_ATOMS: atom_id res chain seq x y z
N MET A 1 -12.79 -7.39 14.39
CA MET A 1 -12.36 -5.97 14.28
C MET A 1 -12.95 -5.39 13.01
N PRO A 2 -13.29 -4.09 12.95
CA PRO A 2 -13.75 -3.45 11.72
C PRO A 2 -12.76 -3.66 10.58
N ASN A 3 -13.25 -4.00 9.40
CA ASN A 3 -12.44 -4.29 8.21
C ASN A 3 -12.57 -3.22 7.11
N SER A 4 -13.38 -2.18 7.34
CA SER A 4 -13.55 -1.06 6.42
C SER A 4 -13.79 0.26 7.14
N GLU A 5 -13.38 1.36 6.52
CA GLU A 5 -13.57 2.72 7.04
C GLU A 5 -15.06 3.03 7.31
N ARG A 6 -15.96 2.50 6.47
CA ARG A 6 -17.42 2.66 6.62
C ARG A 6 -17.96 2.04 7.92
N GLN A 7 -17.29 1.03 8.47
CA GLN A 7 -17.63 0.45 9.78
C GLN A 7 -16.97 1.22 10.93
N VAL A 8 -15.82 1.85 10.70
CA VAL A 8 -15.07 2.59 11.73
C VAL A 8 -15.67 3.96 11.99
N ARG A 9 -16.02 4.70 10.92
CA ARG A 9 -16.46 6.09 10.99
C ARG A 9 -17.67 6.34 11.92
N PRO A 10 -18.69 5.48 11.99
CA PRO A 10 -19.81 5.69 12.93
C PRO A 10 -19.40 5.54 14.40
N LEU A 11 -18.28 4.87 14.68
CA LEU A 11 -17.80 4.58 16.04
C LEU A 11 -16.82 5.64 16.55
N THR A 12 -16.08 6.31 15.66
CA THR A 12 -15.02 7.27 16.03
C THR A 12 -15.52 8.54 16.71
N ALA A 13 -16.80 8.87 16.53
CA ALA A 13 -17.43 10.04 17.16
C ALA A 13 -18.07 9.73 18.52
N LEU A 14 -17.99 8.48 18.99
CA LEU A 14 -18.63 8.02 20.23
C LEU A 14 -17.62 7.89 21.37
N PRO A 15 -18.08 8.03 22.64
CA PRO A 15 -17.29 7.61 23.80
C PRO A 15 -16.84 6.15 23.67
N PRO A 16 -15.66 5.76 24.18
CA PRO A 16 -15.10 4.41 23.98
C PRO A 16 -16.04 3.26 24.38
N CYS A 17 -16.80 3.43 25.46
CA CYS A 17 -17.77 2.43 25.92
C CYS A 17 -18.94 2.26 24.94
N ASP A 18 -19.44 3.37 24.39
CA ASP A 18 -20.56 3.38 23.43
C ASP A 18 -20.11 2.85 22.06
N ALA A 19 -18.90 3.20 21.63
CA ALA A 19 -18.28 2.65 20.43
C ALA A 19 -18.14 1.12 20.50
N LEU A 20 -17.67 0.60 21.64
CA LEU A 20 -17.54 -0.84 21.86
C LEU A 20 -18.91 -1.52 21.92
N GLY A 21 -19.90 -0.91 22.59
CA GLY A 21 -21.27 -1.39 22.65
C GLY A 21 -21.92 -1.47 21.26
N ALA A 22 -21.80 -0.40 20.46
CA ALA A 22 -22.33 -0.33 19.11
C ALA A 22 -21.71 -1.37 18.18
N TRP A 23 -20.39 -1.58 18.28
CA TRP A 23 -19.69 -2.60 17.51
C TRP A 23 -20.15 -4.02 17.88
N ARG A 24 -20.24 -4.35 19.17
CA ARG A 24 -20.72 -5.66 19.63
C ARG A 24 -22.14 -5.94 19.17
N LEU A 25 -23.01 -4.93 19.24
CA LEU A 25 -24.40 -5.04 18.77
C LEU A 25 -24.47 -5.28 17.25
N ALA A 26 -23.64 -4.60 16.46
CA ALA A 26 -23.58 -4.80 15.02
C ALA A 26 -23.10 -6.21 14.62
N VAL A 27 -22.08 -6.74 15.32
CA VAL A 27 -21.59 -8.11 15.10
C VAL A 27 -22.69 -9.12 15.45
N ALA A 28 -23.30 -9.01 16.63
CA ALA A 28 -24.37 -9.91 17.06
C ALA A 28 -25.56 -9.94 16.08
N ARG A 29 -25.94 -8.79 15.53
CA ARG A 29 -27.03 -8.69 14.54
C ARG A 29 -26.65 -9.21 13.16
N SER A 30 -25.39 -9.03 12.76
CA SER A 30 -24.88 -9.60 11.51
C SER A 30 -24.93 -11.13 11.56
N GLU A 31 -24.55 -11.72 12.71
CA GLU A 31 -24.61 -13.15 12.95
C GLU A 31 -26.04 -13.67 13.07
N ALA A 32 -26.89 -13.00 13.86
CA ALA A 32 -28.28 -13.44 14.08
C ALA A 32 -29.15 -13.38 12.82
N GLU A 33 -28.97 -12.35 11.99
CA GLU A 33 -29.76 -12.16 10.77
C GLU A 33 -29.05 -12.70 9.51
N SER A 34 -27.89 -13.36 9.67
CA SER A 34 -27.04 -13.83 8.56
C SER A 34 -26.80 -12.78 7.47
N ARG A 35 -26.71 -11.50 7.88
CA ARG A 35 -26.54 -10.36 6.98
C ARG A 35 -25.11 -9.85 6.99
N LEU A 36 -24.69 -9.23 5.89
CA LEU A 36 -23.37 -8.60 5.80
C LEU A 36 -23.19 -7.54 6.90
N LEU A 37 -22.06 -7.60 7.62
CA LEU A 37 -21.62 -6.58 8.56
C LEU A 37 -21.24 -5.29 7.80
N SER A 38 -22.24 -4.51 7.39
CA SER A 38 -22.06 -3.29 6.60
C SER A 38 -21.87 -2.06 7.48
N GLY A 39 -21.29 -0.99 6.92
CA GLY A 39 -21.18 0.30 7.62
C GLY A 39 -22.53 0.88 8.07
N ARG A 40 -23.61 0.67 7.28
CA ARG A 40 -24.97 1.09 7.64
C ARG A 40 -25.49 0.36 8.88
N LEU A 41 -25.19 -0.93 9.02
CA LEU A 41 -25.56 -1.70 10.20
C LEU A 41 -24.84 -1.17 11.45
N VAL A 42 -23.55 -0.86 11.33
CA VAL A 42 -22.78 -0.28 12.43
C VAL A 42 -23.30 1.11 12.83
N GLU A 43 -23.69 1.94 11.86
CA GLU A 43 -24.31 3.25 12.09
C GLU A 43 -25.65 3.15 12.81
N GLN A 44 -26.51 2.20 12.42
CA GLN A 44 -27.78 1.94 13.11
C GLN A 44 -27.56 1.52 14.58
N CYS A 45 -26.61 0.61 14.82
CA CYS A 45 -26.27 0.17 16.17
C CYS A 45 -25.65 1.30 17.01
N ALA A 46 -24.86 2.18 16.39
CA ALA A 46 -24.30 3.38 17.03
C ALA A 46 -25.40 4.36 17.48
N LEU A 47 -26.39 4.63 16.62
CA LEU A 47 -27.54 5.48 16.94
C LEU A 47 -28.43 4.89 18.05
N GLU A 48 -28.52 3.57 18.11
CA GLU A 48 -29.29 2.85 19.13
C GLU A 48 -28.61 2.89 20.49
N VAL A 49 -27.31 2.58 20.56
CA VAL A 49 -26.53 2.62 21.81
C VAL A 49 -26.47 4.02 22.40
N THR A 50 -26.47 5.05 21.55
CA THR A 50 -26.50 6.47 21.98
C THR A 50 -27.90 7.01 22.27
N GLY A 51 -28.96 6.19 22.16
CA GLY A 51 -30.33 6.59 22.45
C GLY A 51 -30.96 7.56 21.42
N ARG A 52 -30.29 7.86 20.31
CA ARG A 52 -30.77 8.77 19.26
C ARG A 52 -31.85 8.15 18.36
N SER A 53 -32.11 6.86 18.50
CA SER A 53 -33.17 6.13 17.76
C SER A 53 -34.60 6.57 18.15
N ARG A 54 -34.82 7.22 19.31
CA ARG A 54 -36.16 7.62 19.77
C ARG A 54 -36.68 8.98 19.24
N LEU A 55 -35.90 9.73 18.46
CA LEU A 55 -36.33 11.04 17.94
C LEU A 55 -36.85 11.03 16.49
N LEU A 56 -36.88 9.87 15.83
CA LEU A 56 -37.33 9.76 14.42
C LEU A 56 -38.56 8.85 14.20
N ARG A 57 -39.21 8.35 15.25
CA ARG A 57 -40.52 7.68 15.13
C ARG A 57 -41.56 8.38 15.99
N GLY A 58 -42.21 9.36 15.39
CA GLY A 58 -43.43 9.96 15.90
C GLY A 58 -44.12 10.73 14.79
N THR A 59 -45.06 10.09 14.09
CA THR A 59 -46.35 10.65 13.60
C THR A 59 -47.06 9.63 12.68
N GLY A 60 -48.34 9.33 13.01
CA GLY A 60 -49.31 8.56 12.20
C GLY A 60 -49.49 7.10 12.67
N SER A 61 -50.40 6.76 13.60
CA SER A 61 -51.88 6.71 13.53
C SER A 61 -52.43 5.53 12.70
N ASP A 62 -52.89 4.52 13.44
CA ASP A 62 -54.02 3.58 13.28
C ASP A 62 -54.60 3.28 11.88
N ASN A 63 -54.70 1.98 11.50
CA ASN A 63 -55.96 1.21 11.54
C ASN A 63 -55.82 -0.29 11.13
N SER A 64 -56.44 -1.15 11.96
CA SER A 64 -57.21 -2.39 11.72
C SER A 64 -56.96 -3.38 10.54
N SER A 65 -56.83 -4.65 10.96
CA SER A 65 -57.57 -5.89 10.55
C SER A 65 -57.28 -6.69 9.27
N SER A 66 -57.21 -8.03 9.47
CA SER A 66 -57.50 -9.20 8.58
C SER A 66 -56.62 -9.37 7.34
N GLU A 67 -56.25 -10.54 6.82
CA GLU A 67 -56.46 -11.97 7.06
C GLU A 67 -55.55 -12.71 6.03
N MET A 68 -55.44 -14.04 6.19
CA MET A 68 -55.30 -15.06 5.13
C MET A 68 -53.93 -15.58 4.68
N ASP A 69 -53.91 -16.92 4.69
CA ASP A 69 -52.94 -17.93 4.28
C ASP A 69 -52.42 -17.81 2.84
N ILE A 70 -51.30 -18.50 2.56
CA ILE A 70 -51.27 -19.68 1.65
C ILE A 70 -49.84 -20.28 1.60
N SER A 71 -49.85 -21.61 1.48
CA SER A 71 -48.78 -22.60 1.44
C SER A 71 -47.88 -22.58 0.20
N ASP A 72 -46.75 -23.28 0.30
CA ASP A 72 -46.21 -24.30 -0.64
C ASP A 72 -44.67 -24.38 -0.48
N SER A 73 -44.13 -25.40 0.21
CA SER A 73 -43.83 -26.78 -0.24
C SER A 73 -42.52 -26.92 -1.03
N GLU A 74 -41.56 -27.61 -0.39
CA GLU A 74 -40.57 -28.59 -0.94
C GLU A 74 -39.58 -28.10 -2.03
N SER A 75 -38.28 -28.41 -2.07
CA SER A 75 -37.53 -29.63 -1.75
C SER A 75 -36.03 -29.40 -2.07
N GLY A 76 -35.14 -30.28 -1.57
CA GLY A 76 -33.79 -30.54 -2.10
C GLY A 76 -32.64 -30.02 -1.21
N GLU A 77 -32.13 -30.83 -0.26
CA GLU A 77 -30.92 -31.68 -0.42
C GLU A 77 -29.66 -30.89 -0.85
N GLY A 78 -28.52 -30.87 -0.15
CA GLY A 78 -27.94 -31.82 0.79
C GLY A 78 -26.66 -31.21 1.39
N VAL A 79 -26.44 -31.56 2.65
CA VAL A 79 -25.33 -31.11 3.50
C VAL A 79 -24.15 -32.06 3.32
N ASN A 80 -22.92 -31.54 3.29
CA ASN A 80 -21.80 -32.32 3.81
C ASN A 80 -20.87 -31.44 4.65
N MET A 81 -21.12 -31.48 5.96
CA MET A 81 -20.20 -31.02 7.00
C MET A 81 -19.21 -32.13 7.32
N VAL A 82 -17.91 -31.82 7.25
CA VAL A 82 -16.91 -32.52 8.08
C VAL A 82 -16.51 -31.58 9.21
N ARG A 83 -17.01 -31.89 10.40
CA ARG A 83 -16.51 -31.34 11.67
C ARG A 83 -15.19 -32.03 12.03
N SER A 84 -14.19 -31.26 12.45
CA SER A 84 -13.18 -31.78 13.37
C SER A 84 -13.03 -30.84 14.56
N ARG A 85 -13.24 -31.42 15.74
CA ARG A 85 -12.99 -30.85 17.06
C ARG A 85 -11.51 -31.05 17.40
N GLY A 86 -10.85 -30.03 17.94
CA GLY A 86 -9.53 -30.19 18.55
C GLY A 86 -9.04 -28.89 19.15
N GLY A 87 -9.18 -28.75 20.48
CA GLY A 87 -8.47 -27.73 21.25
C GLY A 87 -6.97 -28.00 21.19
N GLY A 88 -6.22 -27.06 20.65
CA GLY A 88 -4.77 -27.06 20.61
C GLY A 88 -4.27 -25.69 21.02
N ASN A 89 -3.43 -25.66 22.06
CA ASN A 89 -2.62 -24.52 22.45
C ASN A 89 -1.91 -23.96 21.21
N VAL A 90 -2.32 -22.79 20.74
CA VAL A 90 -1.59 -22.06 19.70
C VAL A 90 -0.31 -21.54 20.34
N ARG A 91 0.77 -22.32 20.23
CA ARG A 91 2.12 -21.76 20.32
C ARG A 91 2.26 -20.76 19.19
N LEU A 92 2.10 -19.48 19.53
CA LEU A 92 2.48 -18.36 18.67
C LEU A 92 3.98 -18.44 18.45
N PHE A 93 4.40 -19.09 17.36
CA PHE A 93 5.70 -18.83 16.77
C PHE A 93 5.65 -17.41 16.21
N LEU A 94 6.11 -16.44 16.99
CA LEU A 94 6.44 -15.12 16.51
C LEU A 94 7.74 -15.24 15.71
N SER A 95 7.68 -15.72 14.45
CA SER A 95 8.75 -15.41 13.52
C SER A 95 8.59 -13.94 13.12
N SER A 96 9.63 -13.14 13.34
CA SER A 96 9.69 -11.72 12.94
C SER A 96 9.87 -11.54 11.44
N GLU A 97 9.75 -12.60 10.65
CA GLU A 97 9.94 -12.57 9.20
C GLU A 97 8.70 -11.94 8.54
N SER A 98 8.67 -10.61 8.52
CA SER A 98 7.88 -9.92 7.51
C SER A 98 8.40 -10.37 6.14
N PRO A 99 7.56 -10.89 5.24
CA PRO A 99 8.03 -11.34 3.93
C PRO A 99 8.65 -10.17 3.17
N GLU A 100 9.90 -10.31 2.73
CA GLU A 100 10.58 -9.31 1.90
C GLU A 100 9.87 -9.17 0.54
N TRP A 101 9.62 -7.92 0.16
CA TRP A 101 8.99 -7.52 -1.09
C TRP A 101 10.02 -6.85 -1.99
N PHE A 102 10.08 -7.28 -3.25
CA PHE A 102 11.13 -6.90 -4.18
C PHE A 102 10.60 -6.06 -5.34
N THR A 103 11.44 -5.12 -5.80
CA THR A 103 11.14 -4.24 -6.95
C THR A 103 10.93 -5.06 -8.22
N PRO A 104 9.86 -4.80 -9.00
CA PRO A 104 9.67 -5.43 -10.31
C PRO A 104 10.84 -5.16 -11.26
N LEU A 105 11.24 -6.18 -12.05
CA LEU A 105 12.35 -6.06 -13.00
C LEU A 105 12.12 -4.94 -14.02
N SER A 106 10.88 -4.73 -14.45
CA SER A 106 10.52 -3.65 -15.38
C SER A 106 10.84 -2.25 -14.83
N ILE A 107 10.85 -2.04 -13.52
CA ILE A 107 11.31 -0.78 -12.94
C ILE A 107 12.83 -0.71 -12.94
N ILE A 108 13.50 -1.81 -12.57
CA ILE A 108 14.97 -1.87 -12.52
C ILE A 108 15.59 -1.68 -13.91
N GLU A 109 14.99 -2.24 -14.95
CA GLU A 109 15.42 -2.06 -16.35
C GLU A 109 15.38 -0.58 -16.76
N LEU A 110 14.30 0.14 -16.42
CA LEU A 110 14.19 1.57 -16.66
C LEU A 110 15.22 2.37 -15.84
N VAL A 111 15.51 1.99 -14.59
CA VAL A 111 16.57 2.62 -13.80
C VAL A 111 17.93 2.47 -14.49
N ARG A 112 18.24 1.27 -15.00
CA ARG A 112 19.50 1.02 -15.74
C ARG A 112 19.57 1.84 -17.03
N GLU A 113 18.45 2.01 -17.72
CA GLU A 113 18.38 2.84 -18.92
C GLU A 113 18.62 4.32 -18.61
N VAL A 114 18.06 4.84 -17.52
CA VAL A 114 18.36 6.21 -17.02
C VAL A 114 19.84 6.37 -16.71
N PHE A 115 20.49 5.37 -16.13
CA PHE A 115 21.90 5.45 -15.74
C PHE A 115 22.91 5.19 -16.87
N THR A 116 22.45 4.83 -18.08
CA THR A 116 23.33 4.52 -19.22
C THR A 116 24.17 5.75 -19.65
N PRO A 117 25.50 5.59 -19.93
CA PRO A 117 26.26 4.34 -20.10
C PRO A 117 26.81 3.72 -18.80
N GLY A 118 26.42 4.22 -17.64
CA GLY A 118 26.78 3.68 -16.33
C GLY A 118 25.93 2.49 -15.89
N ARG A 119 26.09 2.14 -14.62
CA ARG A 119 25.36 1.06 -13.93
C ARG A 119 24.75 1.61 -12.64
N ILE A 120 24.03 0.76 -11.89
CA ILE A 120 23.66 1.07 -10.51
C ILE A 120 24.90 0.81 -9.64
N ASP A 121 25.47 1.88 -9.08
CA ASP A 121 26.64 1.76 -8.21
C ASP A 121 26.22 1.37 -6.79
N LEU A 122 25.12 1.93 -6.29
CA LEU A 122 24.64 1.72 -4.92
C LEU A 122 23.13 1.48 -4.83
N ASP A 123 22.73 0.52 -3.99
CA ASP A 123 21.38 0.40 -3.41
C ASP A 123 21.46 0.42 -1.87
N PRO A 124 21.08 1.53 -1.20
CA PRO A 124 21.31 1.70 0.23
C PRO A 124 20.24 1.02 1.12
N CYS A 125 19.26 0.35 0.54
CA CYS A 125 18.14 -0.26 1.26
C CYS A 125 17.74 -1.60 0.62
N SER A 126 18.71 -2.48 0.47
CA SER A 126 18.58 -3.73 -0.26
C SER A 126 18.67 -4.97 0.64
N SER A 127 18.75 -6.13 0.02
CA SER A 127 19.17 -7.40 0.61
C SER A 127 19.94 -8.20 -0.44
N ALA A 128 20.68 -9.24 -0.06
CA ALA A 128 21.37 -10.10 -1.02
C ALA A 128 20.40 -10.64 -2.08
N ALA A 129 19.21 -11.05 -1.65
CA ALA A 129 18.14 -11.51 -2.53
C ALA A 129 17.63 -10.39 -3.46
N ALA A 130 17.35 -9.20 -2.94
CA ALA A 130 16.92 -8.06 -3.75
C ALA A 130 17.98 -7.67 -4.80
N ASN A 131 19.25 -7.68 -4.41
CA ASN A 131 20.34 -7.26 -5.28
C ASN A 131 20.59 -8.22 -6.45
N THR A 132 20.15 -9.47 -6.38
CA THR A 132 20.14 -10.35 -7.57
C THR A 132 19.28 -9.81 -8.72
N ARG A 133 18.29 -8.96 -8.41
CA ARG A 133 17.50 -8.21 -9.40
C ARG A 133 18.09 -6.84 -9.69
N VAL A 134 18.39 -6.07 -8.64
CA VAL A 134 18.85 -4.68 -8.75
C VAL A 134 20.19 -4.63 -9.50
N GLY A 135 21.13 -5.51 -9.16
CA GLY A 135 22.45 -5.56 -9.76
C GLY A 135 23.27 -4.31 -9.42
N ALA A 136 23.12 -3.77 -8.21
CA ALA A 136 23.97 -2.72 -7.69
C ALA A 136 25.36 -3.28 -7.37
N THR A 137 26.39 -2.46 -7.60
CA THR A 137 27.78 -2.86 -7.29
C THR A 137 27.99 -3.00 -5.78
N VAL A 138 27.43 -2.06 -5.02
CA VAL A 138 27.41 -2.03 -3.56
C VAL A 138 25.95 -1.97 -3.13
N TYR A 139 25.62 -2.64 -2.03
CA TYR A 139 24.32 -2.45 -1.38
C TYR A 139 24.47 -2.47 0.13
N TYR A 140 23.56 -1.81 0.83
CA TYR A 140 23.42 -1.91 2.28
C TYR A 140 22.16 -2.70 2.61
N ASP A 141 22.33 -3.68 3.49
CA ASP A 141 21.25 -4.50 4.02
C ASP A 141 20.81 -4.03 5.41
N MET A 142 19.94 -4.82 6.05
CA MET A 142 19.43 -4.51 7.38
C MET A 142 20.54 -4.41 8.44
N GLU A 143 21.60 -5.21 8.32
CA GLU A 143 22.71 -5.23 9.27
C GLU A 143 23.64 -4.03 9.06
N SER A 144 23.92 -3.71 7.80
CA SER A 144 24.81 -2.62 7.42
C SER A 144 24.17 -1.24 7.60
N ASP A 145 22.83 -1.15 7.57
CA ASP A 145 22.00 0.08 7.68
C ASP A 145 22.52 1.25 6.82
N GLY A 146 21.96 1.39 5.62
CA GLY A 146 22.36 2.46 4.69
C GLY A 146 22.13 3.90 5.17
N LEU A 147 21.46 4.12 6.31
CA LEU A 147 21.32 5.44 6.92
C LEU A 147 22.41 5.76 7.96
N LEU A 148 23.33 4.85 8.26
CA LEU A 148 24.48 5.16 9.11
C LEU A 148 25.42 6.14 8.41
N GLU A 149 25.95 7.10 9.16
CA GLU A 149 26.80 8.16 8.60
C GLU A 149 28.12 7.63 8.01
N CYS A 150 28.63 6.51 8.54
CA CYS A 150 29.84 5.85 8.03
C CYS A 150 29.64 5.20 6.65
N ASN A 151 28.39 5.01 6.22
CA ASN A 151 28.07 4.43 4.93
C ASN A 151 28.05 5.50 3.84
N ALA A 152 28.99 5.36 2.90
CA ALA A 152 29.19 6.29 1.81
C ALA A 152 28.14 6.11 0.70
N TRP A 153 27.46 7.19 0.33
CA TRP A 153 26.58 7.21 -0.83
C TRP A 153 27.29 7.87 -2.01
N MET A 154 27.63 7.09 -3.03
CA MET A 154 28.43 7.56 -4.16
C MET A 154 27.98 6.95 -5.49
N GLY A 155 28.24 7.67 -6.59
CA GLY A 155 27.96 7.20 -7.96
C GLY A 155 26.48 7.31 -8.33
N ASN A 156 26.00 6.36 -9.15
CA ASN A 156 24.60 6.23 -9.54
C ASN A 156 23.83 5.43 -8.49
N VAL A 157 22.88 6.07 -7.79
CA VAL A 157 22.20 5.46 -6.63
C VAL A 157 20.74 5.12 -6.96
N PHE A 158 20.36 3.86 -6.77
CA PHE A 158 18.95 3.45 -6.78
C PHE A 158 18.45 3.32 -5.35
N VAL A 159 17.31 3.90 -5.02
CA VAL A 159 16.75 3.87 -3.66
C VAL A 159 15.31 3.37 -3.71
N ASN A 160 15.02 2.26 -3.04
CA ASN A 160 13.66 1.76 -2.81
C ASN A 160 13.47 1.43 -1.32
N PRO A 161 13.18 2.43 -0.47
CA PRO A 161 13.20 2.25 0.98
C PRO A 161 12.09 1.32 1.45
N PRO A 162 12.29 0.62 2.59
CA PRO A 162 11.20 -0.11 3.22
C PRO A 162 10.10 0.86 3.69
N PHE A 163 8.90 0.31 3.89
CA PHE A 163 7.85 1.00 4.62
C PHE A 163 8.15 0.98 6.14
N GLY A 164 7.45 1.83 6.89
CA GLY A 164 7.58 1.90 8.35
C GLY A 164 8.25 3.19 8.81
N VAL A 165 8.58 3.22 10.11
CA VAL A 165 9.08 4.41 10.81
C VAL A 165 10.27 4.08 11.68
N ARG A 166 11.20 5.04 11.81
CA ARG A 166 12.34 5.03 12.72
C ARG A 166 12.41 6.37 13.43
N GLY A 167 12.39 6.37 14.77
CA GLY A 167 12.49 7.60 15.56
C GLY A 167 11.39 8.62 15.25
N GLY A 168 10.18 8.17 14.91
CA GLY A 168 9.05 9.05 14.55
C GLY A 168 9.03 9.56 13.11
N ALA A 169 10.09 9.31 12.32
CA ALA A 169 10.14 9.64 10.89
C ALA A 169 9.94 8.37 10.04
N SER A 170 9.26 8.49 8.89
CA SER A 170 9.14 7.35 7.96
C SER A 170 10.49 7.03 7.30
N TYR A 171 10.79 5.76 7.04
CA TYR A 171 12.00 5.37 6.29
C TYR A 171 12.07 6.07 4.93
N GLN A 172 10.94 6.18 4.23
CA GLN A 172 10.80 6.92 2.97
C GLN A 172 11.36 8.35 3.08
N SER A 173 11.01 9.07 4.15
CA SER A 173 11.52 10.41 4.45
C SER A 173 13.03 10.42 4.74
N LEU A 174 13.51 9.50 5.56
CA LEU A 174 14.92 9.45 5.98
C LEU A 174 15.85 9.18 4.80
N PHE A 175 15.51 8.19 3.97
CA PHE A 175 16.28 7.85 2.78
C PHE A 175 16.23 8.96 1.72
N PHE A 176 15.07 9.60 1.51
CA PHE A 176 14.97 10.76 0.62
C PHE A 176 15.86 11.92 1.09
N GLN A 177 15.80 12.27 2.38
CA GLN A 177 16.61 13.36 2.95
C GLN A 177 18.11 13.08 2.87
N ARG A 178 18.54 11.84 3.15
CA ARG A 178 19.93 11.43 2.96
C ARG A 178 20.33 11.56 1.50
N CYS A 179 19.56 10.99 0.57
CA CYS A 179 19.84 11.08 -0.87
C CYS A 179 20.01 12.53 -1.34
N ALA A 180 19.07 13.42 -0.97
CA ALA A 180 19.12 14.83 -1.33
C ALA A 180 20.36 15.54 -0.77
N THR A 181 20.73 15.24 0.48
CA THR A 181 21.93 15.79 1.13
C THR A 181 23.21 15.34 0.42
N GLU A 182 23.32 14.05 0.13
CA GLU A 182 24.49 13.44 -0.51
C GLU A 182 24.65 13.90 -1.97
N TYR A 183 23.54 14.08 -2.69
CA TYR A 183 23.52 14.65 -4.04
C TYR A 183 23.92 16.12 -4.04
N THR A 184 23.35 16.94 -3.15
CA THR A 184 23.69 18.36 -3.02
C THR A 184 25.16 18.57 -2.64
N ALA A 185 25.74 17.63 -1.87
CA ALA A 185 27.15 17.63 -1.53
C ALA A 185 28.08 17.12 -2.66
N GLY A 186 27.53 16.75 -3.82
CA GLY A 186 28.29 16.28 -4.99
C GLY A 186 28.86 14.86 -4.89
N ARG A 187 28.43 14.05 -3.90
CA ARG A 187 28.91 12.67 -3.73
C ARG A 187 28.16 11.69 -4.62
N ILE A 188 26.86 11.90 -4.80
CA ILE A 188 26.01 11.16 -5.73
C ILE A 188 26.07 11.84 -7.10
N HIS A 189 26.33 11.05 -8.15
CA HIS A 189 26.32 11.55 -9.52
C HIS A 189 24.90 11.76 -10.04
N GLN A 190 24.04 10.76 -9.81
CA GLN A 190 22.60 10.83 -10.03
C GLN A 190 21.90 9.75 -9.22
N ALA A 191 20.62 9.93 -8.94
CA ALA A 191 19.80 8.97 -8.20
C ALA A 191 18.41 8.81 -8.79
N VAL A 192 17.87 7.59 -8.67
CA VAL A 192 16.47 7.27 -8.92
C VAL A 192 15.88 6.71 -7.63
N LEU A 193 14.85 7.36 -7.10
CA LEU A 193 14.18 6.94 -5.87
C LEU A 193 12.76 6.46 -6.19
N LEU A 194 12.43 5.24 -5.79
CA LEU A 194 11.08 4.69 -5.84
C LEU A 194 10.42 4.88 -4.47
N LEU A 195 9.47 5.82 -4.39
CA LEU A 195 8.84 6.22 -3.13
C LEU A 195 7.32 6.01 -3.18
N LYS A 196 6.69 5.98 -1.99
CA LYS A 196 5.23 6.06 -1.87
C LYS A 196 4.74 7.45 -2.30
N SER A 197 3.62 7.49 -3.02
CA SER A 197 2.83 8.73 -3.18
C SER A 197 2.18 9.09 -1.85
N ALA A 198 2.80 10.02 -1.12
CA ALA A 198 2.44 10.43 0.23
C ALA A 198 2.03 11.90 0.27
N VAL A 199 1.09 12.28 -0.60
CA VAL A 199 0.54 13.64 -0.64
C VAL A 199 0.04 14.05 0.75
N GLY A 200 0.40 15.27 1.18
CA GLY A 200 0.07 15.81 2.50
C GLY A 200 1.14 15.58 3.58
N TYR A 201 2.20 14.82 3.29
CA TYR A 201 3.35 14.70 4.19
C TYR A 201 4.41 15.74 3.83
N ALA A 202 5.01 16.41 4.83
CA ALA A 202 6.01 17.46 4.60
C ALA A 202 7.21 16.99 3.77
N TRP A 203 7.68 15.76 3.98
CA TRP A 203 8.78 15.19 3.18
C TRP A 203 8.38 14.94 1.72
N PHE A 204 7.09 14.69 1.45
CA PHE A 204 6.59 14.46 0.11
C PHE A 204 6.56 15.77 -0.68
N ASP A 205 6.20 16.89 -0.05
CA ASP A 205 6.28 18.21 -0.67
C ASP A 205 7.71 18.52 -1.14
N ALA A 206 8.71 18.19 -0.32
CA ALA A 206 10.11 18.40 -0.65
C ALA A 206 10.58 17.62 -1.90
N ILE A 207 9.94 16.49 -2.25
CA ILE A 207 10.30 15.73 -3.46
C ILE A 207 9.89 16.46 -4.73
N LEU A 208 8.88 17.36 -4.66
CA LEU A 208 8.34 18.07 -5.82
C LEU A 208 9.30 19.14 -6.37
N GLN A 209 10.42 19.38 -5.67
CA GLN A 209 11.54 20.18 -6.17
C GLN A 209 12.40 19.45 -7.23
N TRP A 210 12.12 18.16 -7.46
CA TRP A 210 12.83 17.30 -8.38
C TRP A 210 11.91 16.81 -9.51
N PRO A 211 12.44 16.34 -10.65
CA PRO A 211 11.65 15.59 -11.62
C PRO A 211 10.98 14.36 -10.97
N VAL A 212 9.64 14.27 -11.08
CA VAL A 212 8.83 13.19 -10.51
C VAL A 212 7.94 12.56 -11.57
N CYS A 213 8.01 11.23 -11.70
CA CYS A 213 7.04 10.44 -12.44
C CYS A 213 6.01 9.84 -11.48
N PHE A 214 4.75 10.25 -11.62
CA PHE A 214 3.62 9.67 -10.90
C PHE A 214 3.14 8.44 -11.64
N LEU A 215 3.40 7.25 -11.07
CA LEU A 215 3.10 5.99 -11.73
C LEU A 215 1.59 5.80 -11.90
N ARG A 216 1.16 5.41 -13.11
CA ARG A 216 -0.26 5.24 -13.46
C ARG A 216 -0.91 4.07 -12.72
N GLN A 217 -0.13 3.03 -12.46
CA GLN A 217 -0.59 1.79 -11.82
C GLN A 217 0.15 1.53 -10.51
N ARG A 218 -0.54 0.88 -9.58
CA ARG A 218 0.07 0.40 -8.34
C ARG A 218 1.07 -0.70 -8.67
N LEU A 219 2.30 -0.53 -8.19
CA LEU A 219 3.34 -1.53 -8.41
C LEU A 219 2.99 -2.84 -7.72
N ALA A 220 3.13 -3.93 -8.47
CA ALA A 220 2.99 -5.28 -7.95
C ALA A 220 4.36 -5.76 -7.50
N PHE A 221 4.67 -5.63 -6.21
CA PHE A 221 5.92 -6.14 -5.66
C PHE A 221 5.93 -7.66 -5.72
N VAL A 222 7.13 -8.21 -5.86
CA VAL A 222 7.35 -9.65 -6.05
C VAL A 222 7.86 -10.23 -4.74
N ARG A 223 7.44 -11.46 -4.43
CA ARG A 223 7.96 -12.22 -3.28
C ARG A 223 9.01 -13.23 -3.74
N GLY A 224 10.06 -13.47 -2.94
CA GLY A 224 10.91 -14.64 -3.11
C GLY A 224 10.13 -15.91 -2.74
N GLN A 225 10.15 -16.95 -3.58
CA GLN A 225 9.57 -18.24 -3.22
C GLN A 225 10.56 -18.99 -2.33
N SER A 226 10.25 -19.10 -1.03
CA SER A 226 10.80 -20.15 -0.18
C SER A 226 9.94 -21.40 -0.41
N GLY A 227 10.24 -22.16 -1.46
CA GLY A 227 9.70 -23.51 -1.58
C GLY A 227 10.37 -24.42 -0.57
N SER A 228 9.64 -25.36 0.02
CA SER A 228 10.12 -26.45 0.89
C SER A 228 11.08 -27.45 0.21
N GLN A 229 11.74 -27.02 -0.87
CA GLN A 229 12.76 -27.72 -1.64
C GLN A 229 13.82 -26.73 -2.16
N GLN A 230 14.26 -25.76 -1.35
CA GLN A 230 15.54 -25.10 -1.62
C GLN A 230 16.66 -26.13 -1.43
N GLN A 231 17.13 -26.72 -2.52
CA GLN A 231 18.49 -27.24 -2.56
C GLN A 231 19.43 -26.04 -2.42
N GLU A 232 20.33 -26.10 -1.43
CA GLU A 232 21.35 -25.06 -1.20
C GLU A 232 22.06 -24.72 -2.52
N GLY A 233 21.94 -23.46 -2.95
CA GLY A 233 22.58 -22.94 -4.17
C GLY A 233 21.72 -22.81 -5.42
N GLY A 234 20.43 -23.14 -5.39
CA GLY A 234 19.51 -22.92 -6.52
C GLY A 234 19.15 -21.44 -6.74
N PRO A 235 18.91 -20.99 -7.99
CA PRO A 235 18.49 -19.62 -8.27
C PRO A 235 17.13 -19.31 -7.63
N LEU A 236 17.00 -18.13 -7.02
CA LEU A 236 15.76 -17.66 -6.40
C LEU A 236 14.63 -17.65 -7.43
N THR A 237 13.55 -18.39 -7.15
CA THR A 237 12.31 -18.33 -7.92
C THR A 237 11.41 -17.24 -7.36
N TRP A 238 10.76 -16.50 -8.27
CA TRP A 238 10.05 -15.28 -7.93
C TRP A 238 8.56 -15.48 -8.08
N GLY A 239 7.84 -15.31 -6.96
CA GLY A 239 6.45 -15.75 -6.80
C GLY A 239 5.42 -14.63 -6.84
N ALA A 240 4.34 -14.87 -6.09
CA ALA A 240 3.10 -14.09 -6.10
C ALA A 240 3.31 -12.56 -6.10
N ARG A 241 2.59 -11.92 -7.01
CA ARG A 241 2.48 -10.46 -7.13
C ARG A 241 1.48 -9.95 -6.10
N VAL A 242 1.88 -8.99 -5.26
CA VAL A 242 0.93 -8.25 -4.43
C VAL A 242 0.96 -6.79 -4.84
N ALA A 243 -0.21 -6.26 -5.20
CA ALA A 243 -0.37 -4.85 -5.51
C ALA A 243 -0.10 -4.03 -4.26
N ASN A 244 0.82 -3.06 -4.36
CA ASN A 244 1.02 -2.05 -3.33
C ASN A 244 -0.33 -1.37 -3.05
N PRO A 245 -0.81 -1.32 -1.79
CA PRO A 245 -2.06 -0.62 -1.47
C PRO A 245 -1.97 0.89 -1.76
N HIS A 246 -0.76 1.43 -1.90
CA HIS A 246 -0.49 2.83 -2.16
C HIS A 246 -0.04 3.10 -3.60
N GLY A 247 -0.29 4.32 -4.07
CA GLY A 247 0.35 4.83 -5.28
C GLY A 247 1.86 4.99 -5.05
N SER A 248 2.62 4.99 -6.14
CA SER A 248 4.08 5.12 -6.13
C SER A 248 4.51 6.26 -7.04
N VAL A 249 5.63 6.87 -6.70
CA VAL A 249 6.30 7.89 -7.52
C VAL A 249 7.75 7.47 -7.73
N VAL A 250 8.30 7.85 -8.88
CA VAL A 250 9.73 7.75 -9.15
C VAL A 250 10.31 9.15 -9.21
N VAL A 251 11.26 9.45 -8.33
CA VAL A 251 11.95 10.74 -8.25
C VAL A 251 13.32 10.58 -8.88
N TYR A 252 13.72 11.56 -9.69
CA TYR A 252 15.05 11.60 -10.29
C TYR A 252 15.84 12.81 -9.79
N MET A 253 17.06 12.56 -9.31
CA MET A 253 18.02 13.59 -8.94
C MET A 253 19.24 13.43 -9.84
N GLY A 254 19.40 14.26 -10.85
CA GLY A 254 20.50 14.08 -11.79
C GLY A 254 20.48 15.07 -12.94
N PRO A 255 21.57 15.11 -13.73
CA PRO A 255 21.72 16.07 -14.80
C PRO A 255 20.87 15.77 -16.05
N ASP A 256 20.53 14.49 -16.32
CA ASP A 256 19.87 14.08 -17.56
C ASP A 256 18.35 13.91 -17.39
N VAL A 257 17.68 15.03 -17.12
CA VAL A 257 16.21 15.06 -16.92
C VAL A 257 15.46 14.60 -18.17
N GLN A 258 16.00 14.89 -19.37
CA GLN A 258 15.34 14.50 -20.63
C GLN A 258 15.35 12.98 -20.82
N ARG A 259 16.45 12.30 -20.49
CA ARG A 259 16.48 10.83 -20.47
C ARG A 259 15.50 10.27 -19.44
N PHE A 260 15.47 10.82 -18.23
CA PHE A 260 14.47 10.40 -17.24
C PHE A 260 13.04 10.50 -17.77
N VAL A 261 12.70 11.62 -18.42
CA VAL A 261 11.40 11.84 -19.05
C VAL A 261 11.10 10.82 -20.14
N SER A 262 12.06 10.60 -21.05
CA SER A 262 11.93 9.62 -22.14
C SER A 262 11.69 8.21 -21.63
N VAL A 263 12.43 7.80 -20.60
CA VAL A 263 12.43 6.44 -20.07
C VAL A 263 11.20 6.18 -19.20
N PHE A 264 10.90 7.07 -18.23
CA PHE A 264 9.81 6.86 -17.28
C PHE A 264 8.45 7.40 -17.74
N GLY A 265 8.40 8.17 -18.84
CA GLY A 265 7.16 8.72 -19.38
C GLY A 265 6.13 7.67 -19.80
N CYS A 266 6.57 6.45 -20.14
CA CYS A 266 5.66 5.35 -20.48
C CYS A 266 4.90 4.80 -19.24
N MET A 267 5.48 4.93 -18.05
CA MET A 267 4.96 4.36 -16.80
C MET A 267 3.95 5.26 -16.08
N GLY A 268 3.95 6.56 -16.36
CA GLY A 268 3.23 7.53 -15.56
C GLY A 268 3.23 8.94 -16.14
N GLY A 269 2.65 9.87 -15.39
CA GLY A 269 2.66 11.29 -15.75
C GLY A 269 3.83 12.00 -15.08
N ILE A 270 4.60 12.75 -15.85
CA ILE A 270 5.64 13.66 -15.36
C ILE A 270 5.12 15.09 -15.57
N PRO A 271 4.71 15.79 -14.50
CA PRO A 271 4.16 17.13 -14.61
C PRO A 271 5.12 18.08 -15.33
N GLY A 272 4.60 18.81 -16.31
CA GLY A 272 5.37 19.73 -17.15
C GLY A 272 6.15 19.09 -18.30
N ALA A 273 6.15 17.76 -18.43
CA ALA A 273 6.85 17.05 -19.50
C ALA A 273 5.94 16.09 -20.29
N THR A 274 5.35 15.10 -19.61
CA THR A 274 4.42 14.12 -20.21
C THR A 274 3.00 14.23 -19.68
N SER A 275 2.79 15.04 -18.65
CA SER A 275 1.48 15.43 -18.13
C SER A 275 1.43 16.93 -17.84
N TRP A 276 0.21 17.43 -17.65
CA TRP A 276 -0.18 18.83 -17.79
C TRP A 276 0.72 19.89 -17.14
N ALA A 277 1.05 20.91 -17.92
CA ALA A 277 1.32 22.27 -17.44
C ALA A 277 0.12 23.22 -17.68
N MET A 278 -0.66 23.01 -18.76
CA MET A 278 -1.91 23.73 -19.11
C MET A 278 -2.82 22.79 -19.91
N PRO A 279 -4.16 22.82 -19.75
CA PRO A 279 -5.11 21.96 -20.47
C PRO A 279 -4.96 22.06 -22.01
N LEU A 280 -5.25 20.97 -22.72
CA LEU A 280 -5.11 20.87 -24.17
C LEU A 280 -6.31 21.67 -24.67
N PRO A 281 -6.12 22.50 -25.71
CA PRO A 281 -7.26 23.11 -26.38
C PRO A 281 -8.23 21.99 -26.73
N VAL A 282 -9.48 22.12 -26.27
CA VAL A 282 -10.56 21.31 -26.81
C VAL A 282 -10.63 21.74 -28.27
N GLU A 283 -10.33 20.84 -29.21
CA GLU A 283 -10.63 21.10 -30.60
C GLU A 283 -12.11 21.42 -30.67
N SER A 284 -12.45 22.69 -30.95
CA SER A 284 -13.80 23.02 -31.34
C SER A 284 -14.04 22.26 -32.64
N SER A 285 -14.85 21.22 -32.60
CA SER A 285 -15.45 20.66 -33.80
C SER A 285 -16.12 21.83 -34.53
N MET A 286 -15.46 22.33 -35.57
CA MET A 286 -16.08 23.21 -36.54
C MET A 286 -17.05 22.34 -37.34
N ASP A 287 -18.28 22.28 -36.87
CA ASP A 287 -19.45 21.98 -37.69
C ASP A 287 -19.87 23.26 -38.45
#